data_AF-A0A9P0BAN8-F1
#
_entry.id   AF-A0A9P0BAN8-F1
#
_cell.length_a   1.000
_cell.length_b   1.000
_cell.length_c   1.000
_cell.angle_alpha   90.00
_cell.angle_beta   90.00
_cell.angle_gamma   90.00
#
_symmetry.space_group_name_H-M   'P 1'
#
loop_
_entity.id
_entity.type
_entity.pdbx_description
1 polymer ?
#
loop_
_entity_poly.entity_id
_entity_poly.type
_entity_poly.pdbx_seq_one_letter_code
_entity_poly.pdbx_strand_id
1 'polypeptide(L)'
;MTWKELLVEWNLEKYISNFEEEEIDENSFFLLENSSLEKIIPKIGPRLFFLNKIKNHQNKVNQVNIKNLNSECQDDTSASTSGSEGFTVLATYDAPFVNRQTSFVGLENFLKPIEFPDFDLKNLLEVTPLGNTILQYYKKNNLLDNSKKTLLVDIIMKRLFDFYLKHRLTHENYNLITSKIITLFPRECASTYYVPAISKRHSISNRPIIAKGRLVDKCRNLLRISTEEKDPEEDSTDKTNEFNDEVNNDKVWLFTRHSPWDEVIQKWKNTFCLRRNVEYKNISTFLEDWPILNIATADELIPGDINQTLEEIKNKHLQWNQTVQPYVIVEGPSIKDITAAYVVVDKIQYKFTSVQKAIDVCFKVFHVFHGNYPVQSEHIWLLIQKVVYAVDTPYDKIIPFVMDLIENLKQ
;
A
#
# COMPACT_ATOMS: atom_id res chain seq x y z
N MET A 1 -26.46 -13.61 26.52
CA MET A 1 -27.38 -14.02 25.45
C MET A 1 -26.76 -15.25 24.84
N THR A 2 -27.46 -16.37 24.84
CA THR A 2 -26.95 -17.65 24.32
C THR A 2 -26.91 -17.63 22.79
N TRP A 3 -26.08 -18.48 22.18
CA TRP A 3 -26.02 -18.57 20.72
C TRP A 3 -27.36 -18.96 20.09
N LYS A 4 -28.19 -19.73 20.81
CA LYS A 4 -29.55 -20.10 20.38
C LYS A 4 -30.47 -18.89 20.33
N GLU A 5 -30.43 -18.03 21.35
CA GLU A 5 -31.18 -16.77 21.38
C GLU A 5 -30.77 -15.84 20.24
N LEU A 6 -29.47 -15.78 19.93
CA LEU A 6 -28.95 -14.98 18.82
C LEU A 6 -29.43 -15.49 17.45
N LEU A 7 -29.47 -16.80 17.24
CA LEU A 7 -30.00 -17.38 16.00
C LEU A 7 -31.49 -17.09 15.81
N VAL A 8 -32.28 -17.11 16.90
CA VAL A 8 -33.69 -16.71 16.86
C VAL A 8 -33.82 -15.22 16.52
N GLU A 9 -33.07 -14.34 17.19
CA GLU A 9 -33.07 -12.90 16.89
C GLU A 9 -32.69 -12.60 15.43
N TRP A 10 -31.82 -13.43 14.84
CA TRP A 10 -31.34 -13.27 13.48
C TRP A 10 -32.23 -13.94 12.43
N ASN A 11 -33.39 -14.48 12.81
CA ASN A 11 -34.29 -15.26 11.94
C ASN A 11 -33.60 -16.48 11.30
N LEU A 12 -32.70 -17.13 12.05
CA LEU A 12 -31.93 -18.31 11.67
C LEU A 12 -32.23 -19.53 12.55
N GLU A 13 -33.30 -19.48 13.34
CA GLU A 13 -33.75 -20.55 14.26
C GLU A 13 -33.86 -21.94 13.61
N LYS A 14 -34.21 -22.00 12.32
CA LYS A 14 -34.29 -23.27 11.57
C LYS A 14 -32.98 -24.03 11.45
N TYR A 15 -31.84 -23.38 11.74
CA TYR A 15 -30.53 -24.02 11.72
C TYR A 15 -30.05 -24.45 13.11
N ILE A 16 -30.78 -24.17 14.19
CA ILE A 16 -30.34 -24.50 15.57
C ILE A 16 -29.96 -25.97 15.70
N SER A 17 -30.78 -26.89 15.18
CA SER A 17 -30.49 -28.33 15.24
C SER A 17 -29.19 -28.69 14.52
N ASN A 18 -28.85 -28.01 13.41
CA ASN A 18 -27.58 -28.24 12.69
C ASN A 18 -26.36 -27.81 13.53
N PHE A 19 -26.49 -26.76 14.34
CA PHE A 19 -25.42 -26.34 15.26
C PHE A 19 -25.32 -27.28 16.46
N GLU A 20 -26.44 -27.85 16.94
CA GLU A 20 -26.45 -28.85 18.01
C GLU A 20 -25.85 -30.19 17.55
N GLU A 21 -26.16 -30.65 16.33
CA GLU A 21 -25.62 -31.88 15.74
C GLU A 21 -24.09 -31.82 15.55
N GLU A 22 -23.54 -30.64 15.29
CA GLU A 22 -22.10 -30.40 15.18
C GLU A 22 -21.46 -29.98 16.52
N GLU A 23 -22.18 -30.14 17.63
CA GLU A 23 -21.73 -29.88 19.00
C GLU A 23 -21.17 -28.46 19.24
N ILE A 24 -21.73 -27.45 18.57
CA ILE A 24 -21.28 -26.06 18.74
C ILE A 24 -21.72 -25.50 20.10
N ASP A 25 -20.73 -25.06 20.88
CA ASP A 25 -20.90 -24.42 22.18
C ASP A 25 -20.77 -22.88 22.10
N GLU A 26 -21.01 -22.20 23.22
CA GLU A 26 -20.98 -20.72 23.27
C GLU A 26 -19.61 -20.12 22.90
N ASN A 27 -18.52 -20.84 23.15
CA ASN A 27 -17.17 -20.37 22.87
C ASN A 27 -16.78 -20.57 21.39
N SER A 28 -17.14 -21.73 20.83
CA SER A 28 -16.87 -22.09 19.43
C SER A 28 -17.80 -21.38 18.46
N PHE A 29 -19.01 -20.98 18.87
CA PHE A 29 -19.97 -20.27 18.03
C PHE A 29 -19.39 -19.00 17.39
N PHE A 30 -18.59 -18.24 18.13
CA PHE A 30 -17.96 -17.01 17.63
C PHE A 30 -16.68 -17.24 16.82
N LEU A 31 -16.21 -18.49 16.71
CA LEU A 31 -15.00 -18.87 15.96
C LEU A 31 -15.33 -19.50 14.60
N LEU A 32 -16.62 -19.56 14.23
CA LEU A 32 -17.06 -20.21 13.00
C LEU A 32 -16.68 -19.41 11.74
N GLU A 33 -15.95 -20.08 10.85
CA GLU A 33 -15.53 -19.55 9.55
C GLU A 33 -16.39 -20.09 8.39
N ASN A 34 -16.28 -19.45 7.23
CA ASN A 34 -17.14 -19.75 6.06
C ASN A 34 -17.03 -21.21 5.58
N SER A 35 -15.84 -21.81 5.68
CA SER A 35 -15.58 -23.21 5.32
C SER A 35 -16.36 -24.19 6.22
N SER A 36 -16.41 -23.94 7.52
CA SER A 36 -17.12 -24.77 8.51
C SER A 36 -18.64 -24.59 8.42
N LEU A 37 -19.11 -23.41 8.03
CA LEU A 37 -20.54 -23.08 7.93
C LEU A 37 -21.25 -23.65 6.71
N GLU A 38 -20.53 -24.21 5.74
CA GLU A 38 -21.14 -24.80 4.54
C GLU A 38 -22.02 -26.01 4.87
N LYS A 39 -21.63 -26.80 5.88
CA LYS A 39 -22.41 -27.95 6.36
C LYS A 39 -23.55 -27.52 7.26
N ILE A 40 -23.31 -26.51 8.10
CA ILE A 40 -24.25 -26.03 9.11
C ILE A 40 -25.35 -25.14 8.50
N ILE A 41 -24.98 -24.23 7.61
CA ILE A 41 -25.88 -23.33 6.87
C ILE A 41 -25.61 -23.48 5.35
N PRO A 42 -26.19 -24.51 4.69
CA PRO A 42 -25.87 -24.83 3.31
C PRO A 42 -26.26 -23.74 2.30
N LYS A 43 -27.26 -22.91 2.61
CA LYS A 43 -27.69 -21.84 1.71
C LYS A 43 -26.78 -20.61 1.86
N ILE A 44 -26.20 -20.16 0.75
CA ILE A 44 -25.22 -19.06 0.70
C ILE A 44 -25.74 -17.74 1.29
N GLY A 45 -26.99 -17.37 1.04
CA GLY A 45 -27.57 -16.11 1.54
C GLY A 45 -27.62 -16.04 3.08
N PRO A 46 -28.31 -16.98 3.75
CA PRO A 46 -28.31 -17.08 5.21
C PRO A 46 -26.91 -17.21 5.81
N ARG A 47 -25.98 -17.91 5.14
CA ARG A 47 -24.59 -18.09 5.57
C ARG A 47 -23.82 -16.77 5.62
N LEU A 48 -23.91 -15.98 4.55
CA LEU A 48 -23.30 -14.64 4.49
C LEU A 48 -23.92 -13.68 5.50
N PHE A 49 -25.24 -13.76 5.72
CA PHE A 49 -25.93 -12.96 6.73
C PHE A 49 -25.44 -13.28 8.15
N PHE A 50 -25.30 -14.56 8.48
CA PHE A 50 -24.75 -15.02 9.75
C PHE A 50 -23.31 -14.51 9.99
N LEU A 51 -22.43 -14.66 9.00
CA LEU A 51 -21.04 -14.18 9.07
C LEU A 51 -20.94 -12.67 9.34
N ASN A 52 -21.81 -11.87 8.71
CA ASN A 52 -21.85 -10.43 8.96
C ASN A 52 -22.34 -10.11 10.38
N LYS A 53 -23.30 -10.88 10.92
CA LYS A 53 -23.81 -10.69 12.29
C LYS A 53 -22.75 -11.02 13.35
N ILE A 54 -21.99 -12.11 13.19
CA ILE A 54 -20.87 -12.45 14.09
C ILE A 54 -19.81 -11.35 14.11
N LYS A 55 -19.37 -10.87 12.93
CA LYS A 55 -18.37 -9.80 12.83
C LYS A 55 -18.82 -8.53 13.57
N ASN A 56 -20.09 -8.16 13.42
CA ASN A 56 -20.66 -7.02 14.14
C ASN A 56 -20.74 -7.24 15.66
N HIS A 57 -20.97 -8.47 16.11
CA HIS A 57 -20.99 -8.80 17.53
C HIS A 57 -19.59 -8.74 18.16
N GLN A 58 -18.58 -9.29 17.49
CA GLN A 58 -17.17 -9.20 17.91
C GLN A 58 -16.69 -7.74 18.00
N ASN A 59 -17.07 -6.92 17.02
CA ASN A 59 -16.75 -5.49 17.02
C ASN A 59 -17.41 -4.72 18.17
N LYS A 60 -18.62 -5.11 18.60
CA LYS A 60 -19.30 -4.52 19.77
C LYS A 60 -18.64 -4.92 21.09
N VAL A 61 -18.22 -6.18 21.24
CA VAL A 61 -17.49 -6.66 22.44
C VAL A 61 -16.15 -5.92 22.60
N ASN A 62 -15.43 -5.68 21.50
CA ASN A 62 -14.18 -4.92 21.51
C ASN A 62 -14.37 -3.44 21.90
N GLN A 63 -15.51 -2.82 21.57
CA GLN A 63 -15.82 -1.46 22.00
C GLN A 63 -16.23 -1.35 23.49
N VAL A 64 -16.81 -2.39 24.08
CA VAL A 64 -17.17 -2.42 25.50
C VAL A 64 -15.94 -2.65 26.39
N ASN A 65 -15.00 -3.50 25.96
CA ASN A 65 -13.74 -3.72 26.69
C ASN A 65 -12.88 -2.45 26.76
N ILE A 66 -12.88 -1.61 25.71
CA ILE A 66 -12.16 -0.32 25.72
C ILE A 66 -12.83 0.73 26.64
N LYS A 67 -14.15 0.64 26.87
CA LYS A 67 -14.84 1.55 27.80
C LYS A 67 -14.63 1.18 29.27
N ASN A 68 -14.55 -0.11 29.59
CA ASN A 68 -14.32 -0.59 30.96
C ASN A 68 -12.88 -0.34 31.45
N LEU A 69 -11.89 -0.33 30.55
CA LEU A 69 -10.50 0.05 30.87
C LEU A 69 -10.31 1.54 31.16
N ASN A 70 -11.26 2.39 30.78
CA ASN A 70 -11.14 3.85 30.92
C ASN A 70 -11.88 4.43 32.14
N SER A 71 -12.46 3.60 33.02
CA SER A 71 -13.17 4.07 34.23
C SER A 71 -12.48 3.78 35.57
N GLU A 72 -11.29 3.18 35.56
CA GLU A 72 -10.44 3.04 36.76
C GLU A 72 -9.14 3.81 36.52
N CYS A 73 -9.16 5.13 36.75
CA CYS A 73 -8.01 5.97 37.12
C CYS A 73 -8.42 7.46 37.08
N GLN A 74 -9.24 7.86 38.04
CA GLN A 74 -9.22 9.22 38.59
C GLN A 74 -9.18 9.04 40.11
N ASP A 75 -8.03 9.29 40.72
CA ASP A 75 -7.91 10.31 41.77
C ASP A 75 -6.47 10.38 42.31
N ASP A 76 -6.11 11.62 42.66
CA ASP A 76 -5.03 12.06 43.53
C ASP A 76 -3.60 12.23 42.97
N THR A 77 -3.41 13.44 42.43
CA THR A 77 -2.14 14.17 42.49
C THR A 77 -1.73 14.40 43.95
N SER A 78 -0.58 13.90 44.37
CA SER A 78 0.03 14.28 45.66
C SER A 78 1.30 15.12 45.45
N ALA A 79 1.31 16.28 46.11
CA ALA A 79 2.48 17.11 46.29
C ALA A 79 3.34 16.59 47.45
N SER A 80 4.65 16.47 47.19
CA SER A 80 5.81 16.70 48.08
C SER A 80 5.74 16.29 49.58
N THR A 81 6.72 15.48 50.03
CA THR A 81 7.91 15.90 50.85
C THR A 81 8.44 14.74 51.74
N SER A 82 9.78 14.61 51.77
CA SER A 82 10.66 14.08 52.84
C SER A 82 10.57 12.64 53.35
N GLY A 83 11.76 12.02 53.52
CA GLY A 83 12.00 11.13 54.67
C GLY A 83 12.78 9.85 54.37
N SER A 84 14.10 9.94 54.52
CA SER A 84 15.10 8.88 54.72
C SER A 84 14.64 7.64 55.52
N GLU A 85 15.10 6.45 55.10
CA GLU A 85 15.99 5.51 55.86
C GLU A 85 15.77 4.03 55.46
N GLY A 86 16.87 3.28 55.26
CA GLY A 86 16.89 1.83 55.43
C GLY A 86 17.21 0.96 54.21
N PHE A 87 18.46 0.99 53.73
CA PHE A 87 19.01 -0.02 52.82
C PHE A 87 19.71 -1.12 53.63
N THR A 88 19.39 -2.40 53.39
CA THR A 88 20.27 -3.54 53.74
C THR A 88 20.43 -4.46 52.53
N VAL A 89 21.68 -4.90 52.37
CA VAL A 89 22.36 -5.46 51.18
C VAL A 89 22.19 -6.98 51.06
N LEU A 90 22.21 -7.52 49.82
CA LEU A 90 22.93 -8.73 49.32
C LEU A 90 22.15 -9.28 48.09
N ALA A 91 22.73 -9.60 46.93
CA ALA A 91 24.11 -9.89 46.57
C ALA A 91 24.40 -9.53 45.10
N THR A 92 25.69 -9.32 44.87
CA THR A 92 26.42 -8.95 43.66
C THR A 92 26.41 -10.02 42.57
N TYR A 93 26.24 -9.60 41.31
CA TYR A 93 26.92 -10.19 40.15
C TYR A 93 27.46 -9.06 39.26
N ASP A 94 28.78 -8.98 39.20
CA ASP A 94 29.55 -8.03 38.39
C ASP A 94 29.42 -8.34 36.90
N ALA A 95 28.84 -7.41 36.13
CA ALA A 95 29.03 -7.34 34.68
C ALA A 95 29.93 -6.14 34.37
N PRO A 96 30.98 -6.31 33.54
CA PRO A 96 31.99 -5.28 33.34
C PRO A 96 31.42 -4.03 32.66
N PHE A 97 31.56 -2.92 33.37
CA PHE A 97 31.27 -1.56 32.95
C PHE A 97 32.23 -1.12 31.82
N VAL A 98 31.75 -1.15 30.57
CA VAL A 98 32.40 -0.42 29.48
C VAL A 98 31.90 1.02 29.53
N ASN A 99 32.81 1.87 29.99
CA ASN A 99 32.68 3.31 30.12
C ASN A 99 32.45 3.96 28.73
N ARG A 100 31.21 4.10 28.28
CA ARG A 100 30.88 5.04 27.20
C ARG A 100 30.51 6.37 27.83
N GLN A 101 31.42 7.33 27.68
CA GLN A 101 31.11 8.74 27.86
C GLN A 101 29.81 9.05 27.11
N THR A 102 28.81 9.54 27.83
CA THR A 102 27.60 10.13 27.26
C THR A 102 28.00 11.41 26.55
N SER A 103 28.44 11.30 25.31
CA SER A 103 28.34 12.42 24.38
C SER A 103 26.84 12.60 24.13
N PHE A 104 26.27 13.62 24.76
CA PHE A 104 24.97 14.17 24.40
C PHE A 104 25.10 14.68 22.95
N VAL A 105 24.90 13.79 21.98
CA VAL A 105 24.69 14.18 20.59
C VAL A 105 23.22 14.56 20.51
N GLY A 106 22.98 15.86 20.52
CA GLY A 106 21.65 16.47 20.61
C GLY A 106 20.63 15.81 19.67
N LEU A 107 19.52 15.38 20.26
CA LEU A 107 18.30 15.00 19.53
C LEU A 107 17.77 16.16 18.65
N GLU A 108 18.23 17.40 18.87
CA GLU A 108 17.90 18.55 18.02
C GLU A 108 18.25 18.38 16.52
N ASN A 109 19.18 17.49 16.15
CA ASN A 109 19.52 17.27 14.73
C ASN A 109 18.65 16.22 14.02
N PHE A 110 17.87 15.41 14.76
CA PHE A 110 17.03 14.34 14.20
C PHE A 110 15.57 14.74 13.95
N LEU A 111 15.16 15.95 14.35
CA LEU A 111 13.82 16.49 14.16
C LEU A 111 13.82 17.75 13.30
N LYS A 112 14.66 17.85 12.27
CA LYS A 112 14.43 18.91 11.27
C LYS A 112 13.14 18.57 10.52
N PRO A 113 12.05 19.35 10.67
CA PRO A 113 10.89 19.19 9.81
C PRO A 113 11.37 19.31 8.37
N ILE A 114 10.87 18.47 7.46
CA ILE A 114 11.12 18.64 6.04
C ILE A 114 10.55 20.01 5.66
N GLU A 115 11.44 20.98 5.48
CA GLU A 115 11.04 22.37 5.24
C GLU A 115 10.43 22.48 3.85
N PHE A 116 9.22 23.04 3.79
CA PHE A 116 8.57 23.35 2.53
C PHE A 116 9.46 24.32 1.74
N PRO A 117 9.69 24.10 0.42
CA PRO A 117 10.61 24.91 -0.34
C PRO A 117 10.15 26.37 -0.31
N ASP A 118 10.99 27.26 0.21
CA ASP A 118 10.66 28.68 0.09
C ASP A 118 10.77 29.10 -1.37
N PHE A 119 9.81 29.92 -1.80
CA PHE A 119 9.79 30.50 -3.13
C PHE A 119 9.16 31.88 -3.10
N ASP A 120 9.75 32.80 -3.87
CA ASP A 120 9.19 34.11 -4.14
C ASP A 120 8.27 34.01 -5.36
N LEU A 121 6.95 34.16 -5.12
CA LEU A 121 5.94 34.09 -6.17
C LEU A 121 6.11 35.20 -7.22
N LYS A 122 6.52 36.40 -6.82
CA LYS A 122 6.69 37.52 -7.75
C LYS A 122 7.87 37.24 -8.68
N ASN A 123 9.01 36.85 -8.12
CA ASN A 123 10.17 36.47 -8.91
C ASN A 123 9.87 35.29 -9.84
N LEU A 124 9.16 34.26 -9.35
CA LEU A 124 8.73 33.11 -10.15
C LEU A 124 7.90 33.53 -11.38
N LEU A 125 6.99 34.49 -11.21
CA LEU A 125 6.17 35.00 -12.31
C LEU A 125 6.96 35.88 -13.28
N GLU A 126 7.94 36.64 -12.81
CA GLU A 126 8.80 37.50 -13.65
C GLU A 126 9.74 36.66 -14.53
N VAL A 127 10.31 35.58 -13.99
CA VAL A 127 11.26 34.70 -14.70
C VAL A 127 10.54 33.76 -15.69
N THR A 128 9.29 33.38 -15.40
CA THR A 128 8.54 32.47 -16.25
C THR A 128 7.97 33.20 -17.47
N PRO A 129 8.20 32.73 -18.72
CA PRO A 129 7.72 33.41 -19.94
C PRO A 129 6.21 33.69 -19.96
N LEU A 130 5.41 32.80 -19.37
CA LEU A 130 3.96 32.97 -19.24
C LEU A 130 3.53 33.72 -17.96
N GLY A 131 4.39 33.81 -16.95
CA GLY A 131 4.08 34.43 -15.66
C GLY A 131 3.95 35.96 -15.75
N ASN A 132 4.77 36.61 -16.59
CA ASN A 132 4.71 38.06 -16.79
C ASN A 132 3.35 38.51 -17.38
N THR A 133 2.68 37.62 -18.14
CA THR A 133 1.34 37.89 -18.66
C THR A 133 0.28 38.05 -17.56
N ILE A 134 0.44 37.32 -16.43
CA ILE A 134 -0.44 37.43 -15.25
C ILE A 134 -0.23 38.78 -14.57
N LEU A 135 1.04 39.17 -14.39
CA LEU A 135 1.40 40.45 -13.77
C LEU A 135 0.89 41.64 -14.59
N GLN A 136 1.08 41.60 -15.91
CA GLN A 136 0.59 42.65 -16.82
C GLN A 136 -0.94 42.73 -16.85
N TYR A 137 -1.61 41.57 -16.88
CA TYR A 137 -3.07 41.52 -16.85
C TYR A 137 -3.63 42.10 -15.54
N TYR A 138 -3.04 41.73 -14.40
CA TYR A 138 -3.46 42.26 -13.11
C TYR A 138 -3.20 43.76 -12.99
N LYS A 139 -2.06 44.27 -13.45
CA LYS A 139 -1.78 45.72 -13.49
C LYS A 139 -2.83 46.51 -14.27
N LYS A 140 -3.39 45.91 -15.32
CA LYS A 140 -4.41 46.56 -16.18
C LYS A 140 -5.83 46.46 -15.61
N ASN A 141 -6.22 45.31 -15.06
CA ASN A 141 -7.61 45.01 -14.69
C ASN A 141 -7.86 45.00 -13.17
N ASN A 142 -6.79 45.01 -12.36
CA ASN A 142 -6.82 44.85 -10.91
C ASN A 142 -7.59 43.61 -10.42
N LEU A 143 -7.72 42.59 -11.26
CA LEU A 143 -8.33 41.29 -10.96
C LEU A 143 -7.71 40.25 -11.90
N LEU A 144 -7.68 38.98 -11.50
CA LEU A 144 -7.37 37.87 -12.39
C LEU A 144 -8.66 37.27 -12.94
N ASP A 145 -8.67 36.96 -14.24
CA ASP A 145 -9.73 36.12 -14.82
C ASP A 145 -9.47 34.63 -14.56
N ASN A 146 -10.45 33.77 -14.84
CA ASN A 146 -10.30 32.33 -14.64
C ASN A 146 -9.12 31.73 -15.42
N SER A 147 -8.78 32.29 -16.59
CA SER A 147 -7.63 31.84 -17.39
C SER A 147 -6.31 32.11 -16.66
N LYS A 148 -6.12 33.34 -16.17
CA LYS A 148 -4.92 33.74 -15.43
C LYS A 148 -4.84 33.07 -14.06
N LYS A 149 -5.97 32.81 -13.39
CA LYS A 149 -6.01 32.03 -12.14
C LYS A 149 -5.54 30.59 -12.35
N THR A 150 -5.99 29.92 -13.43
CA THR A 150 -5.52 28.57 -13.77
C THR A 150 -4.03 28.58 -14.12
N LEU A 151 -3.59 29.52 -14.96
CA LEU A 151 -2.18 29.64 -15.33
C LEU A 151 -1.26 29.93 -14.14
N LEU A 152 -1.72 30.76 -13.19
CA LEU A 152 -1.01 31.06 -11.95
C LEU A 152 -0.77 29.80 -11.13
N VAL A 153 -1.84 29.03 -10.91
CA VAL A 153 -1.78 27.75 -10.19
C VAL A 153 -0.84 26.77 -10.91
N ASP A 154 -0.89 26.69 -12.23
CA ASP A 154 -0.02 25.82 -13.01
C ASP A 154 1.47 26.15 -12.86
N ILE A 155 1.83 27.43 -12.86
CA ILE A 155 3.21 27.88 -12.68
C ILE A 155 3.72 27.52 -11.27
N ILE A 156 2.90 27.77 -10.25
CA ILE A 156 3.23 27.46 -8.86
C ILE A 156 3.39 25.94 -8.67
N MET A 157 2.43 25.16 -9.16
CA MET A 157 2.45 23.71 -9.03
C MET A 157 3.56 23.07 -9.87
N LYS A 158 4.00 23.66 -10.97
CA LYS A 158 5.20 23.19 -11.69
C LYS A 158 6.48 23.46 -10.91
N ARG A 159 6.60 24.62 -10.27
CA ARG A 159 7.78 24.94 -9.43
C ARG A 159 7.91 23.99 -8.25
N LEU A 160 6.80 23.55 -7.67
CA LEU A 160 6.77 22.70 -6.50
C LEU A 160 6.71 21.20 -6.84
N PHE A 161 6.75 20.83 -8.12
CA PHE A 161 6.51 19.47 -8.63
C PHE A 161 7.33 18.40 -7.89
N ASP A 162 8.64 18.60 -7.81
CA ASP A 162 9.55 17.63 -7.19
C ASP A 162 9.29 17.42 -5.69
N PHE A 163 8.79 18.45 -5.00
CA PHE A 163 8.51 18.39 -3.57
C PHE A 163 7.24 17.59 -3.31
N TYR A 164 6.13 17.89 -4.00
CA TYR A 164 4.87 17.20 -3.72
C TYR A 164 4.74 15.82 -4.35
N LEU A 165 5.59 15.46 -5.31
CA LEU A 165 5.71 14.06 -5.74
C LEU A 165 6.28 13.17 -4.63
N LYS A 166 7.18 13.72 -3.80
CA LYS A 166 7.85 12.98 -2.72
C LYS A 166 7.14 13.12 -1.38
N HIS A 167 6.39 14.20 -1.18
CA HIS A 167 5.76 14.55 0.08
C HIS A 167 4.32 15.03 -0.13
N ARG A 168 3.35 14.52 0.65
CA ARG A 168 1.96 15.00 0.57
C ARG A 168 1.88 16.44 1.09
N LEU A 169 1.33 17.36 0.28
CA LEU A 169 1.09 18.74 0.74
C LEU A 169 0.11 18.76 1.91
N THR A 170 0.53 19.36 3.02
CA THR A 170 -0.27 19.55 4.22
C THR A 170 -1.16 20.80 4.07
N HIS A 171 -2.15 20.94 4.95
CA HIS A 171 -2.99 22.14 5.00
C HIS A 171 -2.17 23.43 5.22
N GLU A 172 -1.08 23.35 5.98
CA GLU A 172 -0.13 24.45 6.19
C GLU A 172 0.56 24.85 4.90
N ASN A 173 0.96 23.89 4.06
CA ASN A 173 1.57 24.19 2.76
C ASN A 173 0.58 24.90 1.83
N TYR A 174 -0.67 24.44 1.77
CA TYR A 174 -1.70 25.11 0.95
C TYR A 174 -2.03 26.50 1.47
N ASN A 175 -2.08 26.69 2.79
CA ASN A 175 -2.26 28.01 3.40
C ASN A 175 -1.10 28.95 3.07
N LEU A 176 0.15 28.46 3.09
CA LEU A 176 1.34 29.25 2.75
C LEU A 176 1.35 29.67 1.27
N ILE A 177 0.98 28.76 0.36
CA ILE A 177 0.87 29.11 -1.07
C ILE A 177 -0.24 30.14 -1.27
N THR A 178 -1.39 29.92 -0.63
CA THR A 178 -2.56 30.81 -0.72
C THR A 178 -2.25 32.19 -0.16
N SER A 179 -1.51 32.28 0.96
CA SER A 179 -1.10 33.57 1.52
C SER A 179 -0.19 34.33 0.56
N LYS A 180 0.83 33.68 -0.03
CA LYS A 180 1.70 34.30 -1.05
C LYS A 180 0.89 34.81 -2.27
N ILE A 181 -0.13 34.07 -2.71
CA ILE A 181 -1.05 34.50 -3.78
C ILE A 181 -1.82 35.76 -3.38
N ILE A 182 -2.43 35.78 -2.19
CA ILE A 182 -3.23 36.92 -1.71
C ILE A 182 -2.34 38.15 -1.47
N THR A 183 -1.13 37.95 -0.96
CA THR A 183 -0.16 39.04 -0.78
C THR A 183 0.18 39.70 -2.11
N LEU A 184 0.35 38.92 -3.19
CA LEU A 184 0.68 39.45 -4.50
C LEU A 184 -0.55 39.96 -5.27
N PHE A 185 -1.72 39.39 -5.02
CA PHE A 185 -3.00 39.74 -5.65
C PHE A 185 -4.09 39.97 -4.59
N PRO A 186 -4.12 41.12 -3.91
CA PRO A 186 -4.99 41.35 -2.74
C PRO A 186 -6.50 41.26 -2.99
N ARG A 187 -6.95 41.30 -4.25
CA ARG A 187 -8.38 41.13 -4.61
C ARG A 187 -8.78 39.68 -4.85
N GLU A 188 -7.85 38.74 -4.79
CA GLU A 188 -8.15 37.32 -4.88
C GLU A 188 -8.72 36.78 -3.56
N CYS A 189 -9.58 35.76 -3.64
CA CYS A 189 -10.20 35.17 -2.46
C CYS A 189 -9.52 33.86 -2.08
N ALA A 190 -9.11 33.70 -0.81
CA ALA A 190 -8.40 32.52 -0.31
C ALA A 190 -9.12 31.20 -0.63
N SER A 191 -10.44 31.17 -0.47
CA SER A 191 -11.28 29.99 -0.71
C SER A 191 -11.30 29.54 -2.18
N THR A 192 -10.89 30.41 -3.11
CA THR A 192 -10.72 30.02 -4.53
C THR A 192 -9.54 29.06 -4.71
N TYR A 193 -8.50 29.19 -3.87
CA TYR A 193 -7.25 28.44 -4.00
C TYR A 193 -7.19 27.26 -3.03
N TYR A 194 -7.64 27.47 -1.79
CA TYR A 194 -7.68 26.43 -0.78
C TYR A 194 -8.81 26.63 0.23
N VAL A 195 -9.56 25.57 0.47
CA VAL A 195 -10.50 25.40 1.58
C VAL A 195 -10.11 24.11 2.30
N PRO A 196 -9.79 24.17 3.61
CA PRO A 196 -9.40 22.98 4.37
C PRO A 196 -10.56 21.99 4.49
N ALA A 197 -10.23 20.72 4.73
CA ALA A 197 -11.22 19.70 4.98
C ALA A 197 -11.92 19.96 6.33
N ILE A 198 -13.24 19.77 6.37
CA ILE A 198 -14.05 19.93 7.58
C ILE A 198 -14.55 18.55 7.98
N SER A 199 -14.19 18.12 9.19
CA SER A 199 -14.67 16.84 9.73
C SER A 199 -16.19 16.88 9.96
N LYS A 200 -16.82 15.70 10.00
CA LYS A 200 -18.26 15.55 10.23
C LYS A 200 -18.76 16.32 11.46
N ARG A 201 -17.94 16.39 12.53
CA ARG A 201 -18.27 17.09 13.79
C ARG A 201 -18.36 18.62 13.65
N HIS A 202 -17.70 19.18 12.65
CA HIS A 202 -17.63 20.62 12.43
C HIS A 202 -18.38 21.06 11.17
N SER A 203 -19.11 20.14 10.53
CA SER A 203 -19.87 20.41 9.31
C SER A 203 -21.31 20.76 9.62
N ILE A 204 -21.76 21.91 9.10
CA ILE A 204 -23.15 22.39 9.21
C ILE A 204 -24.13 21.37 8.59
N SER A 205 -23.69 20.63 7.57
CA SER A 205 -24.50 19.62 6.86
C SER A 205 -24.39 18.22 7.45
N ASN A 206 -23.67 18.03 8.57
CA ASN A 206 -23.41 16.74 9.21
C ASN A 206 -22.75 15.69 8.28
N ARG A 207 -22.04 16.18 7.24
CA ARG A 207 -21.26 15.37 6.29
C ARG A 207 -19.81 15.90 6.23
N PRO A 208 -18.80 15.03 6.13
CA PRO A 208 -17.41 15.49 5.96
C PRO A 208 -17.28 16.26 4.65
N ILE A 209 -16.60 17.41 4.69
CA ILE A 209 -16.30 18.22 3.50
C ILE A 209 -14.82 18.03 3.20
N ILE A 210 -14.52 17.48 2.02
CA ILE A 210 -13.15 17.28 1.55
C ILE A 210 -12.51 18.64 1.25
N ALA A 211 -11.19 18.75 1.36
CA ALA A 211 -10.46 19.94 0.92
C ALA A 211 -10.77 20.25 -0.57
N LYS A 212 -10.98 21.54 -0.85
CA LYS A 212 -11.35 22.05 -2.19
C LYS A 212 -10.49 23.25 -2.56
N GLY A 213 -10.47 23.58 -3.84
CA GLY A 213 -9.81 24.78 -4.37
C GLY A 213 -8.82 24.43 -5.47
N ARG A 214 -8.46 25.43 -6.26
CA ARG A 214 -7.67 25.24 -7.49
C ARG A 214 -6.33 24.55 -7.26
N LEU A 215 -5.67 24.81 -6.12
CA LEU A 215 -4.40 24.16 -5.78
C LEU A 215 -4.61 22.65 -5.52
N VAL A 216 -5.65 22.31 -4.77
CA VAL A 216 -6.00 20.93 -4.43
C VAL A 216 -6.40 20.16 -5.68
N ASP A 217 -7.25 20.77 -6.52
CA ASP A 217 -7.73 20.15 -7.76
C ASP A 217 -6.57 19.93 -8.74
N LYS A 218 -5.64 20.90 -8.84
CA LYS A 218 -4.45 20.75 -9.68
C LYS A 218 -3.50 19.65 -9.18
N CYS A 219 -3.27 19.56 -7.87
CA CYS A 219 -2.48 18.47 -7.29
C CYS A 219 -3.09 17.10 -7.62
N ARG A 220 -4.41 16.95 -7.43
CA ARG A 220 -5.12 15.71 -7.76
C ARG A 220 -5.01 15.36 -9.24
N ASN A 221 -5.22 16.32 -10.12
CA ASN A 221 -5.13 16.10 -11.57
C ASN A 221 -3.71 15.74 -12.03
N LEU A 222 -2.68 16.36 -11.45
CA LEU A 222 -1.29 16.03 -11.80
C LEU A 222 -0.86 14.64 -11.29
N LEU A 223 -1.33 14.21 -10.12
CA LEU A 223 -1.15 12.84 -9.63
C LEU A 223 -1.89 11.82 -10.50
N ARG A 224 -3.07 12.19 -11.01
CA ARG A 224 -3.86 11.35 -11.91
C ARG A 224 -3.13 11.10 -13.24
N ILE A 225 -2.55 12.15 -13.84
CA ILE A 225 -1.76 12.07 -15.08
C ILE A 225 -0.51 11.17 -14.91
N SER A 226 0.12 11.15 -13.72
CA SER A 226 1.26 10.25 -13.46
C SER A 226 0.89 8.77 -13.31
N THR A 227 -0.39 8.46 -13.09
CA THR A 227 -0.92 7.10 -12.94
C THR A 227 -1.67 6.56 -14.17
N GLU A 228 -1.92 7.42 -15.18
CA GLU A 228 -2.82 7.16 -16.32
C GLU A 228 -2.20 6.42 -17.52
N GLU A 229 -1.00 5.83 -17.42
CA GLU A 229 -0.48 4.90 -18.45
C GLU A 229 -1.11 3.48 -18.39
N LYS A 230 -2.28 3.29 -17.78
CA LYS A 230 -3.03 2.03 -17.83
C LYS A 230 -4.48 2.29 -18.26
N ASP A 231 -4.90 1.50 -19.26
CA ASP A 231 -6.15 1.58 -20.02
C ASP A 231 -7.43 1.73 -19.17
N PRO A 232 -8.51 2.28 -19.75
CA PRO A 232 -9.65 2.80 -19.00
C PRO A 232 -10.67 1.71 -18.67
N GLU A 233 -10.94 1.50 -17.38
CA GLU A 233 -12.18 0.88 -16.89
C GLU A 233 -12.81 1.73 -15.77
N GLU A 234 -14.13 1.58 -15.67
CA GLU A 234 -15.12 2.52 -15.15
C GLU A 234 -15.05 2.84 -13.64
N ASP A 235 -15.32 4.11 -13.35
CA ASP A 235 -15.93 4.73 -12.17
C ASP A 235 -15.89 3.98 -10.81
N SER A 236 -14.81 4.16 -10.03
CA SER A 236 -14.81 3.90 -8.58
C SER A 236 -13.77 4.75 -7.82
N THR A 237 -13.94 6.07 -7.76
CA THR A 237 -12.98 6.97 -7.08
C THR A 237 -13.02 6.95 -5.55
N ASP A 238 -14.04 6.35 -4.92
CA ASP A 238 -14.14 6.29 -3.45
C ASP A 238 -13.41 5.08 -2.83
N LYS A 239 -13.40 3.91 -3.48
CA LYS A 239 -12.76 2.70 -2.94
C LYS A 239 -11.23 2.73 -2.98
N THR A 240 -10.67 3.41 -3.98
CA THR A 240 -9.21 3.48 -4.19
C THR A 240 -8.51 4.39 -3.19
N ASN A 241 -9.19 5.44 -2.69
CA ASN A 241 -8.65 6.31 -1.66
C ASN A 241 -8.66 5.64 -0.28
N GLU A 242 -9.73 4.95 0.11
CA GLU A 242 -9.79 4.19 1.37
C GLU A 242 -8.74 3.07 1.40
N PHE A 243 -8.58 2.34 0.30
CA PHE A 243 -7.57 1.27 0.18
C PHE A 243 -6.14 1.80 0.39
N ASN A 244 -5.80 2.94 -0.21
CA ASN A 244 -4.45 3.53 -0.08
C ASN A 244 -4.18 4.09 1.33
N ASP A 245 -5.20 4.62 2.01
CA ASP A 245 -5.05 5.09 3.39
C ASP A 245 -4.91 3.91 4.37
N GLU A 246 -5.64 2.81 4.16
CA GLU A 246 -5.55 1.58 4.97
C GLU A 246 -4.19 0.90 4.84
N VAL A 247 -3.70 0.75 3.60
CA VAL A 247 -2.39 0.15 3.31
C VAL A 247 -1.25 0.97 3.93
N ASN A 248 -1.32 2.30 3.92
CA ASN A 248 -0.31 3.13 4.56
C ASN A 248 -0.35 3.04 6.09
N ASN A 249 -1.55 2.93 6.68
CA ASN A 249 -1.69 2.72 8.12
C ASN A 249 -1.05 1.38 8.56
N ASP A 250 -1.22 0.33 7.74
CA ASP A 250 -0.60 -0.97 8.01
C ASP A 250 0.94 -0.91 7.93
N LYS A 251 1.53 -0.10 7.03
CA LYS A 251 2.99 0.13 7.00
C LYS A 251 3.48 0.78 8.29
N VAL A 252 2.80 1.83 8.76
CA VAL A 252 3.16 2.52 10.01
C VAL A 252 3.04 1.59 11.22
N TRP A 253 2.03 0.72 11.23
CA TRP A 253 1.86 -0.28 12.27
C TRP A 253 3.06 -1.26 12.29
N LEU A 254 3.44 -1.80 11.13
CA LEU A 254 4.57 -2.74 11.01
C LEU A 254 5.92 -2.10 11.37
N PHE A 255 6.03 -0.77 11.27
CA PHE A 255 7.22 -0.04 11.67
C PHE A 255 7.40 0.01 13.20
N THR A 256 6.29 0.07 13.95
CA THR A 256 6.29 0.35 15.39
C THR A 256 5.93 -0.85 16.26
N ARG A 257 5.29 -1.88 15.69
CA ARG A 257 4.73 -3.03 16.40
C ARG A 257 5.20 -4.34 15.77
N HIS A 258 5.43 -5.34 16.62
CA HIS A 258 6.03 -6.62 16.23
C HIS A 258 5.26 -7.84 16.76
N SER A 259 4.04 -7.63 17.27
CA SER A 259 3.17 -8.65 17.87
C SER A 259 1.73 -8.11 17.98
N PRO A 260 0.69 -8.96 17.90
CA PRO A 260 0.71 -10.42 17.68
C PRO A 260 1.08 -10.81 16.24
N TRP A 261 1.68 -12.00 16.06
CA TRP A 261 2.28 -12.43 14.78
C TRP A 261 1.24 -12.62 13.66
N ASP A 262 0.03 -13.05 13.99
CA ASP A 262 -1.06 -13.18 13.02
C ASP A 262 -1.42 -11.83 12.39
N GLU A 263 -1.41 -10.76 13.20
CA GLU A 263 -1.64 -9.38 12.73
C GLU A 263 -0.45 -8.88 11.90
N VAL A 264 0.78 -9.25 12.26
CA VAL A 264 1.98 -8.96 11.45
C VAL A 264 1.85 -9.59 10.06
N ILE A 265 1.53 -10.88 9.96
CA ILE A 265 1.38 -11.58 8.67
C ILE A 265 0.28 -10.93 7.82
N GLN A 266 -0.87 -10.62 8.43
CA GLN A 266 -1.99 -10.02 7.70
C GLN A 266 -1.64 -8.62 7.17
N LYS A 267 -1.07 -7.77 8.01
CA LYS A 267 -0.65 -6.41 7.62
C LYS A 267 0.52 -6.45 6.64
N TRP A 268 1.39 -7.44 6.75
CA TRP A 268 2.45 -7.68 5.78
C TRP A 268 1.86 -7.96 4.40
N LYS A 269 0.88 -8.87 4.28
CA LYS A 269 0.18 -9.14 3.02
C LYS A 269 -0.53 -7.90 2.45
N ASN A 270 -1.19 -7.11 3.29
CA ASN A 270 -1.89 -5.90 2.87
C ASN A 270 -0.92 -4.85 2.29
N THR A 271 0.30 -4.79 2.82
CA THR A 271 1.32 -3.81 2.44
C THR A 271 2.23 -4.26 1.30
N PHE A 272 1.99 -5.44 0.72
CA PHE A 272 2.79 -5.99 -0.38
C PHE A 272 2.94 -5.04 -1.57
N CYS A 273 1.87 -4.31 -1.92
CA CYS A 273 1.92 -3.36 -3.03
C CYS A 273 2.92 -2.21 -2.79
N LEU A 274 3.18 -1.82 -1.54
CA LEU A 274 4.18 -0.80 -1.21
C LEU A 274 5.60 -1.33 -1.43
N ARG A 275 5.86 -2.60 -1.11
CA ARG A 275 7.17 -3.23 -1.32
C ARG A 275 7.46 -3.47 -2.79
N ARG A 276 6.45 -3.88 -3.57
CA ARG A 276 6.62 -4.16 -5.00
C ARG A 276 6.90 -2.90 -5.82
N ASN A 277 6.25 -1.80 -5.49
CA ASN A 277 6.24 -0.61 -6.35
C ASN A 277 7.31 0.43 -5.98
N VAL A 278 8.08 0.19 -4.91
CA VAL A 278 9.16 1.07 -4.46
C VAL A 278 10.50 0.46 -4.82
N GLU A 279 11.32 1.22 -5.55
CA GLU A 279 12.69 0.83 -5.87
C GLU A 279 13.64 1.28 -4.76
N TYR A 280 14.39 0.32 -4.19
CA TYR A 280 15.37 0.57 -3.15
C TYR A 280 16.78 0.53 -3.72
N LYS A 281 17.64 1.48 -3.32
CA LYS A 281 19.03 1.56 -3.81
C LYS A 281 19.88 0.38 -3.31
N ASN A 282 19.60 -0.09 -2.10
CA ASN A 282 20.29 -1.20 -1.46
C ASN A 282 19.43 -1.82 -0.36
N ILE A 283 19.85 -2.99 0.13
CA ILE A 283 19.13 -3.74 1.18
C ILE A 283 19.01 -2.93 2.47
N SER A 284 20.01 -2.11 2.83
CA SER A 284 19.96 -1.25 4.03
C SER A 284 18.75 -0.32 4.00
N THR A 285 18.56 0.39 2.88
CA THR A 285 17.44 1.32 2.71
C THR A 285 16.08 0.61 2.74
N PHE A 286 16.03 -0.67 2.35
CA PHE A 286 14.82 -1.48 2.44
C PHE A 286 14.54 -1.91 3.89
N LEU A 287 15.56 -2.35 4.63
CA LEU A 287 15.44 -2.75 6.04
C LEU A 287 15.15 -1.57 6.97
N GLU A 288 15.60 -0.36 6.62
CA GLU A 288 15.23 0.87 7.30
C GLU A 288 13.72 1.17 7.18
N ASP A 289 13.15 0.90 6.00
CA ASP A 289 11.73 1.08 5.71
C ASP A 289 10.84 -0.03 6.29
N TRP A 290 11.41 -1.22 6.50
CA TRP A 290 10.75 -2.42 6.99
C TRP A 290 11.51 -3.05 8.16
N PRO A 291 11.61 -2.35 9.32
CA PRO A 291 12.44 -2.79 10.45
C PRO A 291 11.97 -4.12 11.06
N ILE A 292 10.72 -4.53 10.82
CA ILE A 292 10.16 -5.85 11.19
C ILE A 292 11.02 -7.01 10.66
N LEU A 293 11.74 -6.80 9.55
CA LEU A 293 12.63 -7.82 8.98
C LEU A 293 13.92 -8.05 9.77
N ASN A 294 14.24 -7.19 10.74
CA ASN A 294 15.43 -7.34 11.59
C ASN A 294 15.20 -8.28 12.78
N ILE A 295 14.01 -8.89 12.89
CA ILE A 295 13.63 -9.77 14.01
C ILE A 295 13.85 -11.23 13.59
N ALA A 296 14.26 -12.08 14.52
CA ALA A 296 14.55 -13.50 14.27
C ALA A 296 13.38 -14.33 13.72
N THR A 297 12.14 -13.86 13.82
CA THR A 297 10.94 -14.54 13.29
C THR A 297 10.56 -14.07 11.88
N ALA A 298 11.26 -13.09 11.31
CA ALA A 298 10.90 -12.48 10.03
C ALA A 298 11.08 -13.38 8.79
N ASP A 299 11.70 -14.54 8.94
CA ASP A 299 11.98 -15.48 7.85
C ASP A 299 10.71 -15.93 7.10
N GLU A 300 9.53 -15.86 7.73
CA GLU A 300 8.24 -16.20 7.13
C GLU A 300 7.66 -15.09 6.23
N LEU A 301 8.13 -13.84 6.37
CA LEU A 301 7.56 -12.68 5.69
C LEU A 301 8.02 -12.57 4.22
N ILE A 302 9.29 -12.83 3.94
CA ILE A 302 9.87 -12.71 2.60
C ILE A 302 9.30 -13.76 1.63
N PRO A 303 9.17 -15.06 2.00
CA PRO A 303 8.50 -16.05 1.16
C PRO A 303 7.02 -15.74 0.91
N GLY A 304 6.37 -15.02 1.84
CA GLY A 304 4.97 -14.60 1.70
C GLY A 304 4.71 -13.74 0.47
N ASP A 305 5.63 -12.82 0.15
CA ASP A 305 5.53 -11.91 -0.99
C ASP A 305 5.62 -12.65 -2.34
N ILE A 306 6.44 -13.72 -2.40
CA ILE A 306 6.53 -14.59 -3.58
C ILE A 306 5.18 -15.27 -3.81
N ASN A 307 4.59 -15.88 -2.77
CA ASN A 307 3.31 -16.56 -2.88
C ASN A 307 2.19 -15.61 -3.31
N GLN A 308 2.16 -14.39 -2.77
CA GLN A 308 1.18 -13.36 -3.17
C GLN A 308 1.36 -12.96 -4.65
N THR A 309 2.60 -12.81 -5.12
CA THR A 309 2.88 -12.57 -6.53
C THR A 309 2.34 -13.69 -7.42
N LEU A 310 2.56 -14.95 -7.02
CA LEU A 310 2.07 -16.11 -7.76
C LEU A 310 0.54 -16.18 -7.79
N GLU A 311 -0.13 -15.79 -6.71
CA GLU A 311 -1.58 -15.73 -6.62
C GLU A 311 -2.16 -14.63 -7.52
N GLU A 312 -1.54 -13.45 -7.56
CA GLU A 312 -1.91 -12.39 -8.52
C GLU A 312 -1.76 -12.84 -9.98
N ILE A 313 -0.66 -13.55 -10.30
CA ILE A 313 -0.44 -14.11 -11.64
C ILE A 313 -1.57 -15.10 -11.98
N LYS A 314 -1.93 -16.00 -11.06
CA LYS A 314 -3.04 -16.94 -11.24
C LYS A 314 -4.36 -16.22 -11.49
N ASN A 315 -4.67 -15.21 -10.68
CA ASN A 315 -5.92 -14.44 -10.81
C ASN A 315 -6.01 -13.70 -12.14
N LYS A 316 -4.90 -13.11 -12.62
CA LYS A 316 -4.85 -12.46 -13.95
C LYS A 316 -5.07 -13.45 -15.10
N HIS A 317 -4.41 -14.61 -15.04
CA HIS A 317 -4.60 -15.63 -16.08
C HIS A 317 -6.03 -16.17 -16.07
N LEU A 318 -6.63 -16.36 -14.88
CA LEU A 318 -8.03 -16.74 -14.74
C LEU A 318 -8.97 -15.70 -15.35
N GLN A 319 -8.73 -14.40 -15.13
CA GLN A 319 -9.49 -13.31 -15.76
C GLN A 319 -9.42 -13.36 -17.30
N TRP A 320 -8.29 -13.82 -17.84
CA TRP A 320 -8.10 -13.98 -19.29
C TRP A 320 -8.56 -15.33 -19.84
N ASN A 321 -9.24 -16.16 -19.03
CA ASN A 321 -9.60 -17.54 -19.38
C ASN A 321 -8.39 -18.37 -19.86
N GLN A 322 -7.24 -18.18 -19.20
CA GLN A 322 -6.00 -18.88 -19.51
C GLN A 322 -5.49 -19.65 -18.30
N THR A 323 -4.73 -20.70 -18.56
CA THR A 323 -3.95 -21.37 -17.52
C THR A 323 -2.61 -20.66 -17.35
N VAL A 324 -2.09 -20.66 -16.12
CA VAL A 324 -0.72 -20.18 -15.87
C VAL A 324 0.23 -21.12 -16.57
N GLN A 325 0.97 -20.61 -17.55
CA GLN A 325 1.97 -21.37 -18.28
C GLN A 325 3.24 -21.53 -17.43
N PRO A 326 4.06 -22.58 -17.68
CA PRO A 326 5.36 -22.74 -17.03
C PRO A 326 6.21 -21.46 -17.04
N TYR A 327 6.92 -21.20 -15.94
CA TYR A 327 7.75 -20.00 -15.80
C TYR A 327 9.02 -20.27 -14.99
N VAL A 328 9.99 -19.35 -15.11
CA VAL A 328 11.28 -19.41 -14.42
C VAL A 328 11.32 -18.37 -13.30
N ILE A 329 11.69 -18.80 -12.10
CA ILE A 329 12.04 -17.93 -10.98
C ILE A 329 13.57 -17.89 -10.88
N VAL A 330 14.15 -16.71 -10.70
CA VAL A 330 15.59 -16.55 -10.43
C VAL A 330 15.80 -16.04 -9.00
N GLU A 331 16.81 -16.58 -8.34
CA GLU A 331 17.15 -16.29 -6.94
C GLU A 331 18.61 -15.83 -6.86
N GLY A 332 18.84 -14.65 -6.29
CA GLY A 332 20.17 -14.13 -6.02
C GLY A 332 20.13 -12.70 -5.47
N PRO A 333 21.23 -12.23 -4.87
CA PRO A 333 21.33 -10.88 -4.33
C PRO A 333 21.21 -9.77 -5.39
N SER A 334 21.49 -10.07 -6.66
CA SER A 334 21.33 -9.12 -7.77
C SER A 334 21.08 -9.85 -9.10
N ILE A 335 20.64 -9.11 -10.13
CA ILE A 335 20.51 -9.64 -11.50
C ILE A 335 21.88 -10.09 -12.06
N LYS A 336 22.99 -9.52 -11.55
CA LYS A 336 24.35 -9.91 -11.93
C LYS A 336 24.83 -11.16 -11.18
N ASP A 337 24.26 -11.42 -10.02
CA ASP A 337 24.72 -12.44 -9.06
C ASP A 337 23.58 -13.44 -8.78
N ILE A 338 23.28 -14.29 -9.76
CA ILE A 338 22.22 -15.29 -9.63
C ILE A 338 22.79 -16.57 -9.03
N THR A 339 22.19 -17.04 -7.94
CA THR A 339 22.63 -18.20 -7.16
C THR A 339 21.83 -19.47 -7.45
N ALA A 340 20.56 -19.33 -7.83
CA ALA A 340 19.70 -20.42 -8.24
C ALA A 340 18.64 -19.95 -9.24
N ALA A 341 18.10 -20.90 -10.00
CA ALA A 341 16.93 -20.72 -10.83
C ALA A 341 15.98 -21.89 -10.64
N TYR A 342 14.68 -21.65 -10.78
CA TYR A 342 13.64 -22.66 -10.60
C TYR A 342 12.72 -22.64 -11.80
N VAL A 343 12.44 -23.81 -12.37
CA VAL A 343 11.35 -23.95 -13.35
C VAL A 343 10.12 -24.42 -12.59
N VAL A 344 9.04 -23.67 -12.70
CA VAL A 344 7.76 -24.01 -12.07
C VAL A 344 6.81 -24.57 -13.11
N VAL A 345 6.32 -25.78 -12.85
CA VAL A 345 5.29 -26.44 -13.64
C VAL A 345 4.14 -26.78 -12.69
N ASP A 346 3.00 -26.13 -12.87
CA ASP A 346 1.85 -26.15 -11.96
C ASP A 346 2.20 -25.81 -10.51
N LYS A 347 2.36 -26.83 -9.66
CA LYS A 347 2.67 -26.73 -8.23
C LYS A 347 4.08 -27.25 -7.90
N ILE A 348 4.81 -27.75 -8.89
CA ILE A 348 6.11 -28.40 -8.71
C ILE A 348 7.21 -27.43 -9.14
N GLN A 349 8.26 -27.33 -8.32
CA GLN A 349 9.42 -26.48 -8.57
C GLN A 349 10.65 -27.35 -8.78
N TYR A 350 11.37 -27.11 -9.88
CA TYR A 350 12.60 -27.81 -10.22
C TYR A 350 13.78 -26.85 -10.12
N LYS A 351 14.73 -27.13 -9.22
CA LYS A 351 15.89 -26.26 -8.95
C LYS A 351 17.03 -26.51 -9.94
N PHE A 352 17.66 -25.43 -10.40
CA PHE A 352 18.82 -25.39 -11.28
C PHE A 352 19.86 -24.40 -10.77
N THR A 353 21.13 -24.67 -11.04
CA THR A 353 22.26 -23.77 -10.73
C THR A 353 22.57 -22.79 -11.86
N SER A 354 21.94 -22.96 -13.03
CA SER A 354 22.16 -22.14 -14.22
C SER A 354 20.84 -21.66 -14.78
N VAL A 355 20.70 -20.34 -14.94
CA VAL A 355 19.54 -19.71 -15.56
C VAL A 355 19.34 -20.20 -16.98
N GLN A 356 20.43 -20.36 -17.75
CA GLN A 356 20.37 -20.89 -19.10
C GLN A 356 19.75 -22.29 -19.14
N LYS A 357 20.13 -23.18 -18.20
CA LYS A 357 19.52 -24.51 -18.09
C LYS A 357 18.05 -24.44 -17.70
N ALA A 358 17.67 -23.54 -16.80
CA ALA A 358 16.27 -23.36 -16.42
C ALA A 358 15.42 -22.87 -17.61
N ILE A 359 15.92 -21.92 -18.42
CA ILE A 359 15.25 -21.45 -19.63
C ILE A 359 15.12 -22.60 -20.65
N ASP A 360 16.18 -23.37 -20.87
CA ASP A 360 16.17 -24.52 -21.79
C ASP A 360 15.13 -25.58 -21.38
N VAL A 361 15.07 -25.91 -20.08
CA VAL A 361 14.07 -26.85 -19.57
C VAL A 361 12.66 -26.26 -19.68
N CYS A 362 12.46 -24.99 -19.34
CA CYS A 362 11.17 -24.33 -19.46
C CYS A 362 10.66 -24.33 -20.91
N PHE A 363 11.55 -24.04 -21.87
CA PHE A 363 11.25 -24.13 -23.30
C PHE A 363 10.79 -25.55 -23.70
N LYS A 364 11.56 -26.57 -23.29
CA LYS A 364 11.22 -27.98 -23.56
C LYS A 364 9.90 -28.39 -22.94
N VAL A 365 9.56 -27.90 -21.75
CA VAL A 365 8.27 -28.16 -21.09
C VAL A 365 7.11 -27.67 -21.97
N PHE A 366 7.18 -26.47 -22.57
CA PHE A 366 6.14 -26.01 -23.50
C PHE A 366 5.93 -26.99 -24.65
N HIS A 367 7.01 -27.43 -25.29
CA HIS A 367 6.92 -28.36 -26.42
C HIS A 367 6.47 -29.77 -26.04
N VAL A 368 6.96 -30.31 -24.91
CA VAL A 368 6.62 -31.67 -24.44
C VAL A 368 5.14 -31.76 -24.04
N PHE A 369 4.61 -30.75 -23.37
CA PHE A 369 3.21 -30.73 -22.93
C PHE A 369 2.26 -30.10 -23.94
N HIS A 370 2.74 -29.70 -25.13
CA HIS A 370 1.97 -28.88 -26.07
C HIS A 370 1.34 -27.64 -25.40
N GLY A 371 2.08 -27.03 -24.47
CA GLY A 371 1.68 -25.83 -23.76
C GLY A 371 1.80 -24.59 -24.64
N ASN A 372 0.87 -23.64 -24.47
CA ASN A 372 0.97 -22.35 -25.12
C ASN A 372 2.06 -21.52 -24.43
N TYR A 373 2.71 -20.62 -25.18
CA TYR A 373 3.56 -19.62 -24.53
C TYR A 373 2.73 -18.63 -23.70
N PRO A 374 3.29 -18.09 -22.60
CA PRO A 374 2.65 -17.00 -21.88
C PRO A 374 2.46 -15.80 -22.81
N VAL A 375 1.23 -15.27 -22.91
CA VAL A 375 0.89 -14.19 -23.85
C VAL A 375 1.80 -12.96 -23.72
N GLN A 376 2.19 -12.63 -22.48
CA GLN A 376 3.05 -11.48 -22.17
C GLN A 376 4.46 -11.61 -22.78
N SER A 377 4.92 -12.84 -23.05
CA SER A 377 6.27 -13.13 -23.55
C SER A 377 6.27 -14.02 -24.79
N GLU A 378 5.11 -14.20 -25.44
CA GLU A 378 4.96 -15.09 -26.60
C GLU A 378 5.94 -14.75 -27.72
N HIS A 379 6.15 -13.45 -27.96
CA HIS A 379 7.11 -12.94 -28.93
C HIS A 379 8.57 -13.31 -28.60
N ILE A 380 8.95 -13.34 -27.32
CA ILE A 380 10.30 -13.72 -26.87
C ILE A 380 10.49 -15.22 -27.05
N TRP A 381 9.50 -16.02 -26.64
CA TRP A 381 9.56 -17.48 -26.78
C TRP A 381 9.57 -17.92 -28.24
N LEU A 382 8.79 -17.26 -29.10
CA LEU A 382 8.81 -17.50 -30.55
C LEU A 382 10.19 -17.16 -31.14
N LEU A 383 10.81 -16.06 -30.71
CA LEU A 383 12.17 -15.71 -31.13
C LEU A 383 13.18 -16.79 -30.71
N ILE A 384 13.11 -17.26 -29.46
CA ILE A 384 13.97 -18.35 -28.94
C ILE A 384 13.75 -19.62 -29.76
N GLN A 385 12.49 -19.99 -30.01
CA GLN A 385 12.12 -21.18 -30.79
C GLN A 385 12.75 -21.15 -32.19
N LYS A 386 12.61 -20.03 -32.90
CA LYS A 386 13.05 -19.87 -34.29
C LYS A 386 14.55 -19.67 -34.44
N VAL A 387 15.16 -18.87 -33.57
CA VAL A 387 16.57 -18.46 -33.70
C VAL A 387 17.51 -19.40 -32.98
N VAL A 388 17.18 -19.80 -31.74
CA VAL A 388 18.08 -20.59 -30.90
C VAL A 388 17.89 -22.08 -31.16
N TYR A 389 16.63 -22.55 -31.20
CA TYR A 389 16.32 -23.97 -31.37
C TYR A 389 16.06 -24.36 -32.83
N ALA A 390 15.85 -23.40 -33.72
CA ALA A 390 15.50 -23.63 -35.12
C ALA A 390 14.32 -24.61 -35.28
N VAL A 391 13.28 -24.44 -34.46
CA VAL A 391 12.07 -25.27 -34.47
C VAL A 391 10.91 -24.52 -35.13
N ASP A 392 10.26 -25.18 -36.09
CA ASP A 392 9.00 -24.74 -36.69
C ASP A 392 7.87 -25.69 -36.30
N THR A 393 6.71 -25.15 -35.96
CA THR A 393 5.49 -25.91 -35.68
C THR A 393 4.32 -25.39 -36.51
N PRO A 394 3.32 -26.23 -36.85
CA PRO A 394 2.14 -25.78 -37.58
C PRO A 394 1.25 -24.81 -36.79
N TYR A 395 1.51 -24.64 -35.49
CA TYR A 395 0.76 -23.77 -34.58
C TYR A 395 1.46 -22.43 -34.34
N ASP A 396 2.60 -22.19 -34.98
CA ASP A 396 3.37 -20.97 -34.78
C ASP A 396 2.56 -19.74 -35.20
N LYS A 397 2.40 -18.79 -34.27
CA LYS A 397 1.77 -17.51 -34.58
C LYS A 397 2.70 -16.62 -35.37
N ILE A 398 2.14 -15.87 -36.32
CA ILE A 398 2.88 -14.86 -37.07
C ILE A 398 2.80 -13.54 -36.31
N ILE A 399 3.93 -13.14 -35.73
CA ILE A 399 4.08 -11.85 -35.06
C ILE A 399 4.97 -10.97 -35.95
N PRO A 400 4.42 -9.96 -36.68
CA PRO A 400 5.14 -9.27 -37.75
C PRO A 400 6.52 -8.75 -37.35
N PHE A 401 6.62 -8.03 -36.23
CA PHE A 401 7.89 -7.48 -35.76
C PHE A 401 8.92 -8.55 -35.36
N VAL A 402 8.47 -9.73 -34.93
CA VAL A 402 9.37 -10.85 -34.61
C VAL A 402 9.88 -11.48 -35.89
N MET A 403 9.05 -11.59 -36.93
CA MET A 403 9.47 -12.12 -38.23
C MET A 403 10.51 -11.20 -38.88
N ASP A 404 10.27 -9.89 -38.86
CA ASP A 404 11.26 -8.89 -39.33
C ASP A 404 12.58 -8.99 -38.57
N LEU A 405 12.52 -9.18 -37.24
CA LEU A 405 13.71 -9.36 -36.41
C LEU A 405 14.46 -10.66 -36.75
N ILE A 406 13.73 -11.76 -36.97
CA ILE A 406 14.32 -13.05 -37.35
C ILE A 406 15.01 -12.93 -38.71
N GLU A 407 14.42 -12.22 -39.68
CA GLU A 407 15.05 -11.98 -40.98
C GLU A 407 16.35 -11.17 -40.85
N ASN A 408 16.35 -10.12 -40.03
CA ASN A 408 17.54 -9.31 -39.78
C ASN A 408 18.65 -10.08 -39.07
N LEU A 409 18.31 -11.01 -38.15
CA LEU A 409 19.29 -11.82 -37.44
C LEU A 409 19.88 -12.96 -38.28
N LYS A 410 19.27 -13.28 -39.43
CA LYS A 410 19.75 -14.29 -40.38
C LYS A 410 20.71 -13.71 -41.43
N GLN A 411 20.78 -12.38 -41.55
CA GLN A 411 21.78 -11.67 -42.37
C GLN A 411 23.11 -11.58 -41.61
#